data_AF-A0A2G9N3P1-F1
#
_entry.id   AF-A0A2G9N3P1-F1
#
_cell.length_a   1.000
_cell.length_b   1.000
_cell.length_c   1.000
_cell.angle_alpha   90.00
_cell.angle_beta   90.00
_cell.angle_gamma   90.00
#
_symmetry.space_group_name_H-M   'P 1'
#
loop_
_entity.id
_entity.type
_entity.pdbx_description
1 polymer ?
#
loop_
_entity_poly.entity_id
_entity_poly.type
_entity_poly.pdbx_seq_one_letter_code
_entity_poly.pdbx_strand_id
1 'polypeptide(L)'
;MQKLGAATISNIRFQRLYGVGYKTIAKALGLSPATVFKYAATLPLSNFAQENILASEKDNQIKFAEKFAKEKSIIYPKVDEYFVNLLGHLFFDGSVYQSGKKYVLSYTNSSLLAIKNFEFLIGYCFSLTPSKLICYTGIKIPWFESKVYSKKAYNYLLNVSSSFSTSDPVGVPKIIFDSSTEIKSAFLVAFWDDEGCISNTGCLSGSSNSLKMISDLVKLHDSLGIKCHKLTQKRHKSQIIADQQSNSTTFLGLLSSKPCKKPKNFQCLL
;
A
#
# COMPACT_ATOMS: atom_id res chain seq x y z
N MET A 1 -27.28 -0.38 16.08
CA MET A 1 -27.13 -1.81 15.69
C MET A 1 -28.52 -2.38 15.44
N GLN A 2 -28.78 -2.91 14.25
CA GLN A 2 -30.04 -3.61 13.95
C GLN A 2 -30.14 -4.90 14.79
N LYS A 3 -31.28 -5.12 15.45
CA LYS A 3 -31.55 -6.40 16.14
C LYS A 3 -31.83 -7.46 15.07
N LEU A 4 -31.13 -8.59 15.11
CA LEU A 4 -31.42 -9.73 14.26
C LEU A 4 -32.75 -10.38 14.67
N GLY A 5 -33.51 -10.85 13.68
CA GLY A 5 -34.72 -11.64 13.92
C GLY A 5 -34.41 -12.98 14.60
N ALA A 6 -35.36 -13.49 15.36
CA ALA A 6 -35.21 -14.75 16.11
C ALA A 6 -34.87 -15.94 15.19
N ALA A 7 -35.44 -15.99 13.98
CA ALA A 7 -35.15 -17.01 12.99
C ALA A 7 -33.67 -17.01 12.55
N THR A 8 -33.09 -15.83 12.29
CA THR A 8 -31.67 -15.68 11.93
C THR A 8 -30.76 -16.12 13.07
N ILE A 9 -31.07 -15.74 14.30
CA ILE A 9 -30.32 -16.16 15.49
C ILE A 9 -30.39 -17.68 15.66
N SER A 10 -31.57 -18.27 15.50
CA SER A 10 -31.76 -19.73 15.56
C SER A 10 -30.90 -20.43 14.50
N ASN A 11 -30.89 -19.93 13.27
CA ASN A 11 -30.08 -20.50 12.18
C ASN A 11 -28.57 -20.41 12.46
N ILE A 12 -28.09 -19.27 12.97
CA ILE A 12 -26.68 -19.11 13.41
C ILE A 12 -26.33 -20.19 14.44
N ARG A 13 -27.18 -20.37 15.46
CA ARG A 13 -26.94 -21.32 16.55
C ARG A 13 -26.96 -22.76 16.04
N PHE A 14 -27.95 -23.09 15.21
CA PHE A 14 -28.07 -24.41 14.57
C PHE A 14 -26.79 -24.74 13.80
N GLN A 15 -26.39 -23.93 12.81
CA GLN A 15 -25.17 -24.19 12.03
C GLN A 15 -23.93 -24.31 12.92
N ARG A 16 -23.83 -23.51 13.98
CA ARG A 16 -22.70 -23.59 14.90
C ARG A 16 -22.65 -24.92 15.65
N LEU A 17 -23.78 -25.43 16.12
CA LEU A 17 -23.87 -26.72 16.81
C LEU A 17 -23.46 -27.90 15.91
N TYR A 18 -23.55 -27.75 14.58
CA TYR A 18 -23.05 -28.74 13.60
C TYR A 18 -21.56 -28.55 13.25
N GLY A 19 -20.84 -27.66 13.93
CA GLY A 19 -19.41 -27.45 13.70
C GLY A 19 -19.08 -26.52 12.53
N VAL A 20 -20.04 -25.72 12.05
CA VAL A 20 -19.75 -24.73 11.01
C VAL A 20 -18.97 -23.54 11.61
N GLY A 21 -17.89 -23.14 10.94
CA GLY A 21 -17.05 -22.01 11.36
C GLY A 21 -17.75 -20.65 11.22
N TYR A 22 -17.44 -19.69 12.11
CA TYR A 22 -18.09 -18.37 12.15
C TYR A 22 -18.08 -17.63 10.81
N LYS A 23 -16.97 -17.69 10.07
CA LYS A 23 -16.83 -17.03 8.76
C LYS A 23 -17.74 -17.64 7.69
N THR A 24 -17.94 -18.95 7.74
CA THR A 24 -18.80 -19.67 6.79
C THR A 24 -20.27 -19.32 7.03
N ILE A 25 -20.71 -19.32 8.29
CA ILE A 25 -22.07 -18.88 8.68
C ILE A 25 -22.28 -17.42 8.27
N ALA A 26 -21.31 -16.56 8.58
CA ALA A 26 -21.36 -15.13 8.28
C ALA A 26 -21.55 -14.89 6.78
N LYS A 27 -20.78 -15.58 5.93
CA LYS A 27 -20.90 -15.50 4.47
C LYS A 27 -22.27 -16.00 3.98
N ALA A 28 -22.75 -17.13 4.51
CA ALA A 28 -24.04 -17.72 4.11
C ALA A 28 -25.23 -16.83 4.44
N LEU A 29 -25.16 -16.06 5.54
CA LEU A 29 -26.26 -15.22 6.02
C LEU A 29 -26.09 -13.73 5.69
N GLY A 30 -25.02 -13.33 4.99
CA GLY A 30 -24.73 -11.92 4.73
C GLY A 30 -24.45 -11.09 5.99
N LEU A 31 -23.85 -11.71 7.01
CA LEU A 31 -23.53 -11.09 8.30
C LEU A 31 -22.02 -10.89 8.47
N SER A 32 -21.63 -10.09 9.46
CA SER A 32 -20.22 -10.02 9.88
C SER A 32 -19.86 -11.23 10.76
N PRO A 33 -18.62 -11.75 10.71
CA PRO A 33 -18.16 -12.81 11.61
C PRO A 33 -18.31 -12.43 13.10
N ALA A 34 -18.13 -11.16 13.45
CA ALA A 34 -18.31 -10.67 14.82
C ALA A 34 -19.78 -10.78 15.28
N THR A 35 -20.73 -10.49 14.38
CA THR A 35 -22.15 -10.67 14.65
C THR A 35 -22.47 -12.14 14.90
N VAL A 36 -21.96 -13.05 14.07
CA VAL A 36 -22.17 -14.50 14.28
C VAL A 36 -21.58 -14.94 15.62
N PHE A 37 -20.33 -14.54 15.92
CA PHE A 37 -19.67 -14.85 17.18
C PHE A 37 -20.52 -14.44 18.39
N LYS A 38 -21.07 -13.22 18.39
CA LYS A 38 -21.94 -12.71 19.47
C LYS A 38 -23.08 -13.66 19.84
N TYR A 39 -23.70 -14.32 18.85
CA TYR A 39 -24.88 -15.16 19.07
C TYR A 39 -24.58 -16.64 19.25
N ALA A 40 -23.34 -17.07 18.99
CA ALA A 40 -22.95 -18.47 18.94
C ALA A 40 -21.75 -18.83 19.85
N ALA A 41 -21.03 -17.85 20.42
CA ALA A 41 -19.82 -18.10 21.21
C ALA A 41 -20.06 -18.93 22.48
N THR A 42 -21.24 -18.83 23.09
CA THR A 42 -21.59 -19.50 24.35
C THR A 42 -22.26 -20.86 24.15
N LEU A 43 -22.40 -21.33 22.91
CA LEU A 43 -23.05 -22.61 22.65
C LEU A 43 -22.13 -23.77 23.07
N PRO A 44 -22.66 -24.77 23.80
CA PRO A 44 -21.91 -25.98 24.07
C PRO A 44 -21.75 -26.77 22.77
N LEU A 45 -20.52 -26.93 22.32
CA LEU A 45 -20.21 -27.69 21.11
C LEU A 45 -19.95 -29.15 21.46
N SER A 46 -20.57 -30.06 20.72
CA SER A 46 -20.21 -31.49 20.78
C SER A 46 -18.78 -31.72 20.32
N ASN A 47 -18.16 -32.82 20.74
CA ASN A 47 -16.81 -33.19 20.30
C ASN A 47 -16.71 -33.24 18.77
N PHE A 48 -17.70 -33.83 18.11
CA PHE A 48 -17.81 -33.87 16.65
C PHE A 48 -17.80 -32.46 16.02
N ALA A 49 -18.56 -31.52 16.58
CA ALA A 49 -18.59 -30.14 16.09
C ALA A 49 -17.23 -29.46 16.28
N GLN A 50 -16.56 -29.67 17.43
CA GLN A 50 -15.23 -29.14 17.70
C GLN A 50 -14.19 -29.68 16.72
N GLU A 51 -14.19 -30.99 16.46
CA GLU A 51 -13.30 -31.65 15.50
C GLU A 51 -13.48 -31.08 14.09
N ASN A 52 -14.71 -30.89 13.62
CA ASN A 52 -14.99 -30.28 12.32
C ASN A 52 -14.46 -28.85 12.21
N ILE A 53 -14.60 -28.05 13.28
CA ILE A 53 -14.07 -26.69 13.30
C ILE A 53 -12.54 -26.72 13.22
N LEU A 54 -11.89 -27.55 14.04
CA LEU A 54 -10.44 -27.68 14.06
C LEU A 54 -9.89 -28.17 12.72
N ALA A 55 -10.54 -29.17 12.10
CA ALA A 55 -10.19 -29.66 10.76
C ALA A 55 -10.31 -28.54 9.71
N SER A 56 -11.42 -27.80 9.72
CA SER A 56 -11.60 -26.66 8.80
C SER A 56 -10.56 -25.55 9.03
N GLU A 57 -10.21 -25.25 10.27
CA GLU A 57 -9.16 -24.28 10.59
C GLU A 57 -7.79 -24.77 10.09
N LYS A 58 -7.46 -26.05 10.28
CA LYS A 58 -6.22 -26.65 9.77
C LYS A 58 -6.16 -26.59 8.25
N ASP A 59 -7.23 -26.95 7.55
CA ASP A 59 -7.31 -26.84 6.09
C ASP A 59 -7.14 -25.40 5.60
N ASN A 60 -7.74 -24.43 6.29
CA ASN A 60 -7.58 -23.02 5.98
C ASN A 60 -6.13 -22.56 6.22
N GLN A 61 -5.47 -23.05 7.27
CA GLN A 61 -4.05 -22.78 7.52
C GLN A 61 -3.16 -23.39 6.44
N ILE A 62 -3.44 -24.62 6.00
CA ILE A 62 -2.71 -25.29 4.91
C ILE A 62 -2.88 -24.51 3.62
N LYS A 63 -4.12 -24.22 3.20
CA LYS A 63 -4.40 -23.42 2.00
C LYS A 63 -3.74 -22.04 2.06
N PHE A 64 -3.74 -21.42 3.24
CA PHE A 64 -3.05 -20.16 3.45
C PHE A 64 -1.53 -20.33 3.29
N ALA A 65 -0.93 -21.36 3.88
CA ALA A 65 0.49 -21.63 3.76
C ALA A 65 0.89 -21.95 2.32
N GLU A 66 0.12 -22.77 1.61
CA GLU A 66 0.35 -23.08 0.20
C GLU A 66 0.28 -21.84 -0.68
N LYS A 67 -0.71 -20.97 -0.45
CA LYS A 67 -0.94 -19.77 -1.27
C LYS A 67 -0.01 -18.60 -0.93
N PHE A 68 0.35 -18.45 0.35
CA PHE A 68 1.03 -17.25 0.86
C PHE A 68 2.36 -17.52 1.57
N ALA A 69 2.59 -18.73 2.07
CA ALA A 69 3.85 -19.10 2.72
C ALA A 69 4.85 -19.80 1.79
N LYS A 70 4.42 -20.30 0.62
CA LYS A 70 5.38 -20.65 -0.45
C LYS A 70 6.18 -19.41 -0.79
N GLU A 71 7.49 -19.49 -0.56
CA GLU A 71 8.38 -18.39 -0.82
C GLU A 71 8.36 -18.07 -2.32
N LYS A 72 7.75 -16.93 -2.66
CA LYS A 72 7.65 -16.51 -4.06
C LYS A 72 9.04 -16.18 -4.57
N SER A 73 9.42 -16.75 -5.70
CA SER A 73 10.55 -16.24 -6.48
C SER A 73 10.25 -14.80 -6.88
N ILE A 74 11.28 -13.97 -6.85
CA ILE A 74 11.21 -12.59 -7.34
C ILE A 74 12.26 -12.39 -8.41
N ILE A 75 12.01 -11.45 -9.31
CA ILE A 75 13.09 -10.80 -10.04
C ILE A 75 13.68 -9.75 -9.11
N TYR A 76 15.01 -9.65 -9.07
CA TYR A 76 15.67 -8.54 -8.38
C TYR A 76 15.70 -7.35 -9.33
N PRO A 77 15.06 -6.22 -8.95
CA PRO A 77 14.95 -5.09 -9.84
C PRO A 77 16.32 -4.45 -10.09
N LYS A 78 16.51 -3.94 -11.30
CA LYS A 78 17.59 -3.00 -11.59
C LYS A 78 17.16 -1.62 -11.09
N VAL A 79 18.13 -0.76 -10.84
CA VAL A 79 17.86 0.65 -10.51
C VAL A 79 17.52 1.37 -11.81
N ASP A 80 16.23 1.41 -12.12
CA ASP A 80 15.64 2.16 -13.24
C ASP A 80 14.52 3.09 -12.75
N GLU A 81 13.94 3.89 -13.64
CA GLU A 81 12.91 4.86 -13.26
C GLU A 81 11.68 4.18 -12.64
N TYR A 82 11.31 2.98 -13.10
CA TYR A 82 10.15 2.24 -12.59
C TYR A 82 10.39 1.75 -11.16
N PHE A 83 11.55 1.15 -10.89
CA PHE A 83 11.88 0.70 -9.54
C PHE A 83 11.96 1.87 -8.56
N VAL A 84 12.53 3.00 -8.98
CA VAL A 84 12.64 4.17 -8.12
C VAL A 84 11.29 4.85 -7.89
N ASN A 85 10.41 4.87 -8.90
CA ASN A 85 9.04 5.33 -8.73
C ASN A 85 8.26 4.42 -7.75
N LEU A 86 8.45 3.10 -7.81
CA LEU A 86 7.91 2.15 -6.83
C LEU A 86 8.42 2.43 -5.41
N LEU A 87 9.71 2.71 -5.25
CA LEU A 87 10.28 3.07 -3.96
C LEU A 87 9.64 4.34 -3.40
N GLY A 88 9.44 5.36 -4.24
CA GLY A 88 8.75 6.58 -3.86
C GLY A 88 7.36 6.28 -3.30
N HIS A 89 6.53 5.57 -4.06
CA HIS A 89 5.20 5.18 -3.60
C HIS A 89 5.23 4.38 -2.30
N LEU A 90 6.23 3.54 -2.06
CA LEU A 90 6.38 2.79 -0.81
C LEU A 90 6.80 3.67 0.39
N PHE A 91 7.45 4.80 0.17
CA PHE A 91 7.85 5.73 1.24
C PHE A 91 6.73 6.67 1.67
N PHE A 92 5.85 7.06 0.75
CA PHE A 92 4.85 8.10 0.99
C PHE A 92 3.50 7.51 1.39
N ASP A 93 2.69 7.09 0.42
CA ASP A 93 1.36 6.49 0.64
C ASP A 93 1.39 4.96 0.83
N GLY A 94 2.59 4.37 0.72
CA GLY A 94 2.83 2.96 0.88
C GLY A 94 3.46 2.58 2.22
N SER A 95 3.73 1.29 2.35
CA SER A 95 4.41 0.74 3.52
C SER A 95 5.02 -0.62 3.23
N VAL A 96 6.14 -0.89 3.89
CA VAL A 96 6.86 -2.17 3.86
C VAL A 96 7.01 -2.63 5.31
N TYR A 97 6.28 -3.66 5.72
CA TYR A 97 6.26 -4.11 7.11
C TYR A 97 6.06 -5.62 7.26
N GLN A 98 6.43 -6.13 8.43
CA GLN A 98 6.14 -7.50 8.84
C GLN A 98 5.02 -7.52 9.88
N SER A 99 4.01 -8.36 9.66
CA SER A 99 2.93 -8.61 10.63
C SER A 99 2.83 -10.11 10.90
N GLY A 100 3.33 -10.54 12.06
CA GLY A 100 3.51 -11.96 12.38
C GLY A 100 4.44 -12.64 11.37
N LYS A 101 3.94 -13.67 10.68
CA LYS A 101 4.68 -14.39 9.62
C LYS A 101 4.44 -13.81 8.20
N LYS A 102 3.78 -12.65 8.08
CA LYS A 102 3.45 -12.02 6.79
C LYS A 102 4.41 -10.87 6.51
N TYR A 103 5.00 -10.87 5.32
CA TYR A 103 5.87 -9.82 4.81
C TYR A 103 5.10 -9.04 3.76
N VAL A 104 4.73 -7.80 4.09
CA VAL A 104 3.71 -7.04 3.37
C VAL A 104 4.34 -5.81 2.73
N LEU A 105 4.06 -5.65 1.44
CA LEU A 105 4.19 -4.37 0.74
C LEU A 105 2.76 -3.92 0.48
N SER A 106 2.41 -2.71 0.90
CA SER A 106 1.08 -2.16 0.67
C SER A 106 1.14 -0.73 0.19
N TYR A 107 0.14 -0.36 -0.59
CA TYR A 107 -0.06 1.00 -1.07
C TYR A 107 -1.53 1.35 -0.97
N THR A 108 -1.81 2.53 -0.44
CA THR A 108 -3.15 3.01 -0.17
C THR A 108 -3.33 4.37 -0.79
N ASN A 109 -4.33 4.55 -1.65
CA ASN A 109 -4.59 5.83 -2.29
C ASN A 109 -6.07 5.98 -2.65
N SER A 110 -6.54 7.21 -2.79
CA SER A 110 -7.92 7.51 -3.22
C SER A 110 -8.11 7.39 -4.74
N SER A 111 -7.03 7.49 -5.52
CA SER A 111 -6.99 7.31 -6.96
C SER A 111 -6.82 5.84 -7.33
N LEU A 112 -7.82 5.27 -8.00
CA LEU A 112 -7.72 3.92 -8.56
C LEU A 112 -6.59 3.81 -9.60
N LEU A 113 -6.31 4.89 -10.34
CA LEU A 113 -5.24 4.93 -11.32
C LEU A 113 -3.86 4.79 -10.65
N ALA A 114 -3.65 5.48 -9.52
CA ALA A 114 -2.42 5.37 -8.75
C ALA A 114 -2.22 3.95 -8.22
N ILE A 115 -3.28 3.31 -7.71
CA ILE A 115 -3.22 1.89 -7.32
C ILE A 115 -2.83 1.01 -8.51
N LYS A 116 -3.43 1.20 -9.69
CA LYS A 116 -3.12 0.39 -10.86
C LYS A 116 -1.69 0.59 -11.34
N ASN A 117 -1.16 1.81 -11.24
CA ASN A 117 0.26 2.08 -11.48
C ASN A 117 1.14 1.31 -10.49
N PHE A 118 0.85 1.37 -9.19
CA PHE A 118 1.56 0.59 -8.17
C PHE A 118 1.52 -0.92 -8.45
N GLU A 119 0.36 -1.48 -8.81
CA GLU A 119 0.22 -2.90 -9.16
C GLU A 119 1.09 -3.27 -10.37
N PHE A 120 1.14 -2.41 -11.39
CA PHE A 120 2.01 -2.57 -12.55
C PHE A 120 3.49 -2.55 -12.15
N LEU A 121 3.92 -1.57 -11.35
CA LEU A 121 5.30 -1.43 -10.90
C LEU A 121 5.77 -2.63 -10.07
N ILE A 122 4.92 -3.14 -9.17
CA ILE A 122 5.22 -4.38 -8.41
C ILE A 122 5.41 -5.57 -9.37
N GLY A 123 4.53 -5.70 -10.36
CA GLY A 123 4.61 -6.75 -11.38
C GLY A 123 5.89 -6.65 -12.20
N TYR A 124 6.25 -5.44 -12.63
CA TYR A 124 7.45 -5.19 -13.42
C TYR A 124 8.73 -5.44 -12.59
N CYS A 125 8.85 -4.83 -11.41
CA CYS A 125 10.09 -4.87 -10.62
C CYS A 125 10.35 -6.23 -9.98
N PHE A 126 9.30 -6.91 -9.51
CA PHE A 126 9.45 -8.14 -8.72
C PHE A 126 8.81 -9.37 -9.34
N SER A 127 8.10 -9.25 -10.46
CA SER A 127 7.24 -10.34 -11.01
C SER A 127 6.25 -10.86 -9.98
N LEU A 128 5.71 -9.97 -9.16
CA LEU A 128 4.73 -10.29 -8.14
C LEU A 128 3.33 -9.83 -8.57
N THR A 129 2.33 -10.66 -8.30
CA THR A 129 0.93 -10.27 -8.44
C THR A 129 0.38 -9.82 -7.08
N PRO A 130 -0.29 -8.66 -7.02
CA PRO A 130 -1.06 -8.26 -5.84
C PRO A 130 -2.11 -9.30 -5.45
N SER A 131 -2.40 -9.38 -4.16
CA SER A 131 -3.28 -10.41 -3.61
C SER A 131 -4.76 -10.13 -3.88
N LYS A 132 -5.22 -8.92 -3.53
CA LYS A 132 -6.56 -8.42 -3.77
C LYS A 132 -6.57 -6.90 -3.63
N LEU A 133 -7.24 -6.22 -4.56
CA LEU A 133 -7.64 -4.82 -4.43
C LEU A 133 -8.83 -4.72 -3.48
N ILE A 134 -8.68 -3.95 -2.40
CA ILE A 134 -9.74 -3.68 -1.43
C ILE A 134 -10.21 -2.25 -1.62
N CYS A 135 -11.51 -2.05 -1.79
CA CYS A 135 -12.13 -0.73 -1.81
C CYS A 135 -12.83 -0.50 -0.46
N TYR A 136 -12.52 0.62 0.18
CA TYR A 136 -13.12 1.07 1.42
C TYR A 136 -14.05 2.25 1.13
N THR A 137 -15.30 2.14 1.56
CA THR A 137 -16.26 3.25 1.51
C THR A 137 -15.91 4.25 2.62
N GLY A 138 -15.01 5.19 2.32
CA GLY A 138 -14.71 6.31 3.21
C GLY A 138 -15.91 7.23 3.41
N ILE A 139 -15.85 8.10 4.42
CA ILE A 139 -16.96 9.03 4.76
C ILE A 139 -17.24 10.00 3.61
N LYS A 140 -16.20 10.48 2.93
CA LYS A 140 -16.31 11.47 1.85
C LYS A 140 -15.92 10.90 0.49
N ILE A 141 -14.82 10.16 0.45
CA ILE A 141 -14.22 9.66 -0.78
C ILE A 141 -13.84 8.19 -0.52
N PRO A 142 -14.16 7.27 -1.44
CA PRO A 142 -13.66 5.91 -1.36
C PRO A 142 -12.13 5.92 -1.45
N TRP A 143 -11.49 4.97 -0.80
CA TRP A 143 -10.06 4.76 -0.94
C TRP A 143 -9.77 3.28 -1.15
N PHE A 144 -8.64 3.03 -1.78
CA PHE A 144 -8.27 1.72 -2.28
C PHE A 144 -6.97 1.27 -1.61
N GLU A 145 -6.83 -0.03 -1.41
CA GLU A 145 -5.62 -0.64 -0.87
C GLU A 145 -5.24 -1.83 -1.73
N SER A 146 -3.98 -1.87 -2.15
CA SER A 146 -3.38 -3.05 -2.79
C SER A 146 -2.28 -3.61 -1.90
N LYS A 147 -2.33 -4.94 -1.67
CA LYS A 147 -1.40 -5.67 -0.81
C LYS A 147 -0.68 -6.75 -1.58
N VAL A 148 0.64 -6.80 -1.41
CA VAL A 148 1.52 -7.81 -2.00
C VAL A 148 2.27 -8.50 -0.87
N TYR A 149 2.39 -9.82 -0.95
CA TYR A 149 3.08 -10.64 0.05
C TYR A 149 4.30 -11.31 -0.57
N SER A 150 5.49 -10.99 -0.08
CA SER A 150 6.75 -11.63 -0.46
C SER A 150 7.86 -11.34 0.55
N LYS A 151 8.41 -12.40 1.17
CA LYS A 151 9.55 -12.28 2.09
C LYS A 151 10.82 -11.80 1.37
N LYS A 152 11.08 -12.31 0.16
CA LYS A 152 12.25 -11.92 -0.62
C LYS A 152 12.22 -10.44 -1.02
N ALA A 153 11.07 -9.95 -1.50
CA ALA A 153 10.95 -8.53 -1.87
C ALA A 153 11.07 -7.63 -0.64
N TYR A 154 10.43 -8.00 0.47
CA TYR A 154 10.56 -7.29 1.74
C TYR A 154 12.03 -7.19 2.19
N ASN A 155 12.74 -8.32 2.27
CA ASN A 155 14.15 -8.34 2.69
C ASN A 155 15.04 -7.53 1.74
N TYR A 156 14.79 -7.63 0.43
CA TYR A 156 15.52 -6.83 -0.56
C TYR A 156 15.29 -5.33 -0.36
N LEU A 157 14.03 -4.90 -0.16
CA LEU A 157 13.70 -3.51 0.11
C LEU A 157 14.34 -2.99 1.41
N LEU A 158 14.43 -3.82 2.45
CA LEU A 158 15.13 -3.45 3.68
C LEU A 158 16.65 -3.24 3.50
N ASN A 159 17.25 -3.86 2.49
CA ASN A 159 18.64 -3.59 2.13
C ASN A 159 18.79 -2.24 1.39
N VAL A 160 17.71 -1.73 0.77
CA VAL A 160 17.69 -0.41 0.12
C VAL A 160 17.47 0.70 1.13
N SER A 161 16.55 0.50 2.08
CA SER A 161 16.29 1.40 3.20
C SER A 161 15.93 0.62 4.45
N SER A 162 16.50 1.00 5.60
CA SER A 162 16.23 0.34 6.87
C SER A 162 14.76 0.45 7.32
N SER A 163 14.04 1.46 6.85
CA SER A 163 12.61 1.62 7.05
C SER A 163 11.97 2.39 5.89
N PHE A 164 10.68 2.15 5.68
CA PHE A 164 9.82 2.88 4.75
C PHE A 164 8.77 3.74 5.49
N SER A 165 8.84 3.79 6.82
CA SER A 165 7.99 4.66 7.63
C SER A 165 8.62 6.05 7.70
N THR A 166 7.90 7.07 7.21
CA THR A 166 8.32 8.48 7.35
C THR A 166 8.26 8.98 8.79
N SER A 167 7.70 8.20 9.73
CA SER A 167 7.80 8.49 11.16
C SER A 167 9.19 8.20 11.73
N ASP A 168 9.97 7.36 11.04
CA ASP A 168 11.38 7.11 11.39
C ASP A 168 12.27 8.19 10.76
N PRO A 169 13.49 8.43 11.28
CA PRO A 169 14.42 9.42 10.73
C PRO A 169 15.08 8.96 9.40
N VAL A 170 14.29 8.38 8.49
CA VAL A 170 14.73 7.91 7.17
C VAL A 170 14.87 9.06 6.19
N GLY A 171 15.87 8.97 5.31
CA GLY A 171 16.08 9.92 4.21
C GLY A 171 15.84 9.28 2.86
N VAL A 172 16.18 10.02 1.81
CA VAL A 172 16.24 9.46 0.46
C VAL A 172 17.36 8.40 0.44
N PRO A 173 17.09 7.17 -0.05
CA PRO A 173 18.13 6.15 -0.20
C PRO A 173 19.32 6.64 -1.03
N LYS A 174 20.55 6.31 -0.60
CA LYS A 174 21.79 6.72 -1.29
C LYS A 174 21.81 6.31 -2.76
N ILE A 175 21.25 5.14 -3.07
CA ILE A 175 21.14 4.62 -4.45
C ILE A 175 20.32 5.54 -5.37
N ILE A 176 19.40 6.34 -4.82
CA ILE A 176 18.65 7.34 -5.58
C ILE A 176 19.40 8.68 -5.56
N PHE A 177 19.93 9.07 -4.40
CA PHE A 177 20.59 10.36 -4.21
C PHE A 177 21.82 10.54 -5.11
N ASP A 178 22.58 9.47 -5.33
CA ASP A 178 23.81 9.48 -6.14
C ASP A 178 23.55 9.12 -7.62
N SER A 179 22.30 8.88 -8.01
CA SER A 179 21.93 8.45 -9.37
C SER A 179 21.75 9.62 -10.35
N SER A 180 21.44 9.28 -11.61
CA SER A 180 21.19 10.24 -12.68
C SER A 180 19.95 11.10 -12.44
N THR A 181 19.85 12.19 -13.19
CA THR A 181 18.71 13.12 -13.18
C THR A 181 17.38 12.40 -13.40
N GLU A 182 17.33 11.41 -14.30
CA GLU A 182 16.12 10.63 -14.61
C GLU A 182 15.64 9.84 -13.40
N ILE A 183 16.56 9.17 -12.71
CA ILE A 183 16.26 8.38 -11.51
C ILE A 183 15.77 9.28 -10.37
N LYS A 184 16.45 10.41 -10.14
CA LYS A 184 16.03 11.39 -9.13
C LYS A 184 14.64 11.93 -9.43
N SER A 185 14.39 12.26 -10.70
CA SER A 185 13.09 12.77 -11.15
C SER A 185 11.98 11.74 -10.93
N ALA A 186 12.22 10.47 -11.23
CA ALA A 186 11.24 9.40 -11.02
C ALA A 186 10.82 9.24 -9.55
N PHE A 187 11.75 9.45 -8.61
CA PHE A 187 11.45 9.46 -7.18
C PHE A 187 10.61 10.68 -6.78
N LEU A 188 10.97 11.86 -7.30
CA LEU A 188 10.25 13.10 -7.02
C LEU A 188 8.84 13.10 -7.61
N VAL A 189 8.62 12.45 -8.75
CA VAL A 189 7.27 12.27 -9.30
C VAL A 189 6.38 11.53 -8.30
N ALA A 190 6.84 10.40 -7.76
CA ALA A 190 6.07 9.66 -6.76
C ALA A 190 5.81 10.48 -5.48
N PHE A 191 6.77 11.32 -5.06
CA PHE A 191 6.56 12.25 -3.96
C PHE A 191 5.43 13.24 -4.23
N TRP A 192 5.43 13.89 -5.40
CA TRP A 192 4.40 14.86 -5.74
C TRP A 192 3.03 14.23 -6.02
N ASP A 193 3.01 13.00 -6.55
CA ASP A 193 1.76 12.26 -6.78
C ASP A 193 1.07 11.87 -5.46
N ASP A 194 1.84 11.51 -4.43
CA ASP A 194 1.30 11.02 -3.15
C ASP A 194 1.13 12.14 -2.10
N GLU A 195 2.12 13.02 -1.95
CA GLU A 195 2.15 14.04 -0.89
C GLU A 195 1.90 15.47 -1.41
N GLY A 196 1.85 15.63 -2.74
CA GLY A 196 1.70 16.94 -3.37
C GLY A 196 0.32 17.53 -3.20
N CYS A 197 0.29 18.82 -2.92
CA CYS A 197 -0.91 19.63 -2.82
C CYS A 197 -0.67 20.98 -3.51
N ILE A 198 -1.63 21.38 -4.35
CA ILE A 198 -1.63 22.68 -5.01
C ILE A 198 -2.67 23.56 -4.33
N SER A 199 -2.24 24.69 -3.77
CA SER A 199 -3.15 25.67 -3.17
C SER A 199 -3.96 26.41 -4.24
N ASN A 200 -5.00 27.13 -3.81
CA ASN A 200 -5.76 28.02 -4.70
C ASN A 200 -4.91 29.17 -5.29
N THR A 201 -3.76 29.49 -4.68
CA THR A 201 -2.79 30.46 -5.23
C THR A 201 -1.80 29.81 -6.19
N GLY A 202 -1.96 28.51 -6.48
CA GLY A 202 -1.08 27.69 -7.31
C GLY A 202 0.17 27.21 -6.59
N CYS A 203 0.29 27.40 -5.27
CA CYS A 203 1.49 27.05 -4.52
C CYS A 203 1.57 25.54 -4.37
N LEU A 204 2.64 24.93 -4.89
CA LEU A 204 2.88 23.49 -4.78
C LEU A 204 3.62 23.20 -3.48
N SER A 205 3.01 22.39 -2.62
CA SER A 205 3.54 22.01 -1.32
C SER A 205 3.40 20.52 -1.08
N GLY A 206 4.34 19.93 -0.37
CA GLY A 206 4.29 18.53 0.03
C GLY A 206 4.75 18.36 1.46
N SER A 207 4.33 17.31 2.14
CA SER A 207 4.66 17.08 3.55
C SER A 207 5.28 15.73 3.80
N SER A 208 6.08 15.62 4.86
CA SER A 208 6.55 14.34 5.38
C SER A 208 6.82 14.47 6.87
N ASN A 209 6.63 13.38 7.60
CA ASN A 209 6.95 13.32 9.03
C ASN A 209 8.47 13.25 9.26
N SER A 210 9.25 12.82 8.27
CA SER A 210 10.70 12.72 8.41
C SER A 210 11.38 14.03 8.02
N LEU A 211 12.01 14.68 9.01
CA LEU A 211 12.82 15.88 8.79
C LEU A 211 13.99 15.62 7.84
N LYS A 212 14.57 14.41 7.89
CA LYS A 212 15.66 14.01 7.02
C LYS A 212 15.17 13.84 5.58
N MET A 213 14.03 13.17 5.39
CA MET A 213 13.41 13.02 4.07
C MET A 213 13.16 14.39 3.42
N ILE A 214 12.57 15.34 4.14
CA ILE A 214 12.34 16.70 3.61
C ILE A 214 13.65 17.40 3.24
N SER A 215 14.67 17.33 4.10
CA SER A 215 15.98 17.94 3.80
C SER A 215 16.63 17.31 2.56
N ASP A 216 16.52 16.00 2.39
CA ASP A 216 17.08 15.30 1.21
C ASP A 216 16.26 15.59 -0.06
N LEU A 217 14.92 15.70 0.05
CA LEU A 217 14.05 16.11 -1.05
C LEU A 217 14.37 17.53 -1.54
N VAL A 218 14.63 18.49 -0.63
CA VAL A 218 15.05 19.84 -1.03
C VAL A 218 16.35 19.79 -1.85
N LYS A 219 17.33 18.99 -1.41
CA LYS A 219 18.60 18.82 -2.14
C LYS A 219 18.40 18.13 -3.50
N LEU A 220 17.51 17.14 -3.58
CA LEU A 220 17.17 16.50 -4.86
C LEU A 220 16.58 17.52 -5.83
N HIS A 221 15.61 18.33 -5.40
CA HIS A 221 15.03 19.39 -6.23
C HIS A 221 16.09 20.40 -6.69
N ASP A 222 16.93 20.87 -5.77
CA ASP A 222 18.02 21.81 -6.08
C ASP A 222 18.98 21.25 -7.14
N SER A 223 19.31 19.95 -7.06
CA SER A 223 20.14 19.27 -8.07
C SER A 223 19.51 19.18 -9.46
N LEU A 224 18.20 19.40 -9.57
CA LEU A 224 17.46 19.48 -10.83
C LEU A 224 17.17 20.94 -11.25
N GLY A 225 17.73 21.92 -10.55
CA GLY A 225 17.46 23.35 -10.79
C GLY A 225 16.11 23.83 -10.29
N ILE A 226 15.42 23.05 -9.45
CA ILE A 226 14.12 23.41 -8.88
C ILE A 226 14.33 23.98 -7.47
N LYS A 227 14.01 25.26 -7.30
CA LYS A 227 14.13 25.91 -6.00
C LYS A 227 12.97 25.50 -5.09
N CYS A 228 13.33 24.91 -3.95
CA CYS A 228 12.39 24.49 -2.93
C CYS A 228 12.82 25.02 -1.56
N HIS A 229 11.83 25.36 -0.73
CA HIS A 229 12.04 25.82 0.64
C HIS A 229 11.48 24.82 1.64
N LYS A 230 12.23 24.56 2.71
CA LYS A 230 11.76 23.80 3.86
C LYS A 230 11.01 24.72 4.82
N LEU A 231 9.79 24.36 5.18
CA LEU A 231 9.05 24.96 6.28
C LEU A 231 8.92 23.98 7.44
N THR A 232 9.33 24.42 8.63
CA THR A 232 9.17 23.64 9.87
C THR A 232 7.91 24.11 10.59
N GLN A 233 6.90 23.26 10.72
CA GLN A 233 5.72 23.59 11.51
C GLN A 233 5.89 23.16 12.99
N LYS A 234 5.24 23.90 13.91
CA LYS A 234 5.31 23.66 15.36
C LYS A 234 4.83 22.26 15.82
N ARG A 235 4.19 21.46 14.96
CA ARG A 235 3.59 20.15 15.29
C ARG A 235 4.29 18.96 14.63
N HIS A 236 5.62 19.00 14.51
CA HIS A 236 6.46 17.90 14.01
C HIS A 236 6.28 17.49 12.54
N LYS A 237 5.48 18.21 11.75
CA LYS A 237 5.45 18.05 10.29
C LYS A 237 6.36 19.06 9.62
N SER A 238 7.23 18.59 8.72
CA SER A 238 7.96 19.46 7.82
C SER A 238 7.31 19.46 6.45
N GLN A 239 7.35 20.61 5.80
CA GLN A 239 6.82 20.81 4.46
C GLN A 239 7.92 21.28 3.54
N ILE A 240 7.80 20.89 2.27
CA ILE A 240 8.54 21.45 1.15
C ILE A 240 7.58 22.32 0.35
N ILE A 241 8.02 23.51 -0.03
CA ILE A 241 7.30 24.41 -0.94
C ILE A 241 8.17 24.64 -2.16
N ALA A 242 7.63 24.39 -3.34
CA ALA A 242 8.28 24.72 -4.60
C ALA A 242 7.97 26.18 -4.99
N ASP A 243 8.99 26.93 -5.38
CA ASP A 243 8.83 28.33 -5.79
C ASP A 243 8.15 28.41 -7.17
N GLN A 244 7.15 29.28 -7.32
CA GLN A 244 6.38 29.39 -8.57
C GLN A 244 7.15 30.08 -9.70
N GLN A 245 8.01 31.06 -9.36
CA GLN A 245 8.62 31.91 -10.40
C GLN A 245 9.73 31.21 -11.19
N SER A 246 10.31 30.14 -10.64
CA SER A 246 11.40 29.39 -11.24
C SER A 246 10.97 28.11 -11.97
N ASN A 247 9.70 27.69 -11.85
CA ASN A 247 9.30 26.30 -12.14
C ASN A 247 8.34 26.10 -13.33
N SER A 248 7.77 27.15 -13.93
CA SER A 248 6.70 26.96 -14.94
C SER A 248 7.15 26.22 -16.21
N THR A 249 8.37 26.45 -16.69
CA THR A 249 8.89 25.78 -17.90
C THR A 249 9.59 24.46 -17.61
N THR A 250 10.39 24.39 -16.54
CA THR A 250 11.22 23.22 -16.23
C THR A 250 10.42 22.09 -15.58
N PHE A 251 9.49 22.39 -14.68
CA PHE A 251 8.73 21.38 -13.95
C PHE A 251 7.67 20.72 -14.83
N LEU A 252 6.92 21.51 -15.60
CA LEU A 252 6.00 20.97 -16.60
C LEU A 252 6.76 20.24 -17.70
N GLY A 253 7.95 20.71 -18.11
CA GLY A 253 8.83 19.98 -19.02
C GLY A 253 9.25 18.61 -18.47
N LEU A 254 9.65 18.54 -17.20
CA LEU A 254 10.00 17.27 -16.54
C LEU A 254 8.80 16.31 -16.40
N LEU A 255 7.61 16.83 -16.12
CA LEU A 255 6.39 16.03 -16.03
C LEU A 255 5.80 15.62 -17.41
N SER A 256 6.04 16.42 -18.46
CA SER A 256 5.45 16.19 -19.80
C SER A 256 6.41 15.54 -20.82
N SER A 257 7.73 15.55 -20.60
CA SER A 257 8.72 15.27 -21.64
C SER A 257 8.88 13.81 -22.06
N LYS A 258 8.19 12.84 -21.45
CA LYS A 258 8.12 11.49 -22.02
C LYS A 258 6.72 10.92 -21.84
N PRO A 259 5.91 10.76 -22.92
CA PRO A 259 4.91 9.72 -22.90
C PRO A 259 5.66 8.44 -22.57
N CYS A 260 5.42 7.91 -21.37
CA CYS A 260 5.86 6.58 -20.97
C CYS A 260 5.57 5.67 -22.17
N LYS A 261 6.61 5.16 -22.84
CA LYS A 261 6.45 4.29 -24.01
C LYS A 261 5.63 3.12 -23.50
N LYS A 262 4.32 3.15 -23.74
CA LYS A 262 3.41 2.10 -23.26
C LYS A 262 4.04 0.78 -23.68
N PRO A 263 4.30 -0.16 -22.76
CA PRO A 263 4.71 -1.49 -23.16
C PRO A 263 3.67 -1.98 -24.17
N LYS A 264 4.14 -2.44 -25.35
CA LYS A 264 3.32 -2.72 -26.54
C LYS A 264 2.17 -3.74 -26.33
N ASN A 265 2.01 -4.28 -25.12
CA ASN A 265 1.07 -5.33 -24.77
C ASN A 265 0.05 -4.96 -23.68
N PHE A 266 -0.11 -3.69 -23.32
CA PHE A 266 -1.22 -3.27 -22.45
C PHE A 266 -2.49 -2.97 -23.26
N GLN A 267 -3.27 -4.02 -23.57
CA GLN A 267 -4.68 -3.85 -23.94
C GLN A 267 -5.46 -3.49 -22.67
N CYS A 268 -5.93 -2.24 -22.58
CA CYS A 268 -6.99 -1.88 -21.65
C CYS A 268 -8.24 -2.66 -22.02
N LEU A 269 -8.58 -3.67 -21.22
CA LEU A 269 -9.96 -4.16 -21.13
C LEU A 269 -10.74 -3.07 -20.39
N LEU A 270 -11.49 -2.28 -21.15
CA LEU A 270 -12.60 -1.46 -20.66
C LEU A 270 -13.83 -2.36 -20.48
#